data_AF-A0A7S7EUL2-F1
#
_entry.id   AF-A0A7S7EUL2-F1
#
_cell.length_a   1.000
_cell.length_b   1.000
_cell.length_c   1.000
_cell.angle_alpha   90.00
_cell.angle_beta   90.00
_cell.angle_gamma   90.00
#
_symmetry.space_group_name_H-M   'P 1'
#
loop_
_entity.id
_entity.type
_entity.pdbx_description
1 polymer ?
#
loop_
_entity_poly.entity_id
_entity_poly.type
_entity_poly.pdbx_seq_one_letter_code
_entity_poly.pdbx_strand_id
1 'polypeptide(L)'
;MKKIIIKSTGNVILFLLVGLAFLFPFSEINSIQSVGFSVTLSIYPIMLGVYLILYPILYYMVSKRLKWSKTDIHELAFSDEREKIIVAEATKISYIVLTGGLILSIAIIGGIKLFSLFTHEEVSVYFASILLITILLVLSTISYCAKWCLEYRK
;
A
#
# COMPACT_ATOMS: atom_id res chain seq x y z
N MET A 1 -11.23 16.06 7.99
CA MET A 1 -9.92 15.60 8.53
C MET A 1 -9.92 14.14 9.02
N LYS A 2 -10.69 13.75 10.06
CA LYS A 2 -10.64 12.39 10.66
C LYS A 2 -10.86 11.24 9.65
N LYS A 3 -11.79 11.43 8.70
CA LYS A 3 -12.07 10.49 7.59
C LYS A 3 -10.81 10.16 6.77
N ILE A 4 -10.08 11.19 6.34
CA ILE A 4 -8.89 11.03 5.49
C ILE A 4 -7.73 10.38 6.25
N ILE A 5 -7.56 10.71 7.53
CA ILE A 5 -6.57 10.06 8.38
C ILE A 5 -6.90 8.56 8.48
N ILE A 6 -8.15 8.20 8.77
CA ILE A 6 -8.57 6.79 8.89
C ILE A 6 -8.39 6.04 7.57
N LYS A 7 -8.76 6.65 6.43
CA LYS A 7 -8.54 6.06 5.10
C LYS A 7 -7.05 5.85 4.81
N SER A 8 -6.24 6.88 5.03
CA SER A 8 -4.80 6.83 4.78
C SER A 8 -4.10 5.81 5.69
N THR A 9 -4.43 5.78 6.97
CA THR A 9 -3.92 4.76 7.91
C THR A 9 -4.33 3.35 7.48
N GLY A 10 -5.58 3.18 7.06
CA GLY A 10 -6.05 1.90 6.52
C GLY A 10 -5.30 1.48 5.27
N ASN A 11 -5.03 2.41 4.36
CA ASN A 11 -4.26 2.13 3.14
C ASN A 11 -2.79 1.79 3.46
N VAL A 12 -2.16 2.48 4.41
CA VAL A 12 -0.80 2.14 4.85
C VAL A 12 -0.75 0.70 5.40
N ILE A 13 -1.67 0.34 6.29
CA ILE A 13 -1.74 -1.03 6.83
C ILE A 13 -1.99 -2.05 5.71
N LEU A 14 -2.90 -1.73 4.78
CA LEU A 14 -3.18 -2.58 3.62
C LEU A 14 -1.92 -2.83 2.80
N PHE A 15 -1.19 -1.78 2.44
CA PHE A 15 0.02 -1.92 1.61
C PHE A 15 1.12 -2.68 2.34
N LEU A 16 1.31 -2.48 3.64
CA LEU A 16 2.24 -3.27 4.44
C LEU A 16 1.85 -4.75 4.47
N LEU A 17 0.57 -5.08 4.70
CA LEU A 17 0.09 -6.45 4.71
C LEU A 17 0.19 -7.12 3.34
N VAL A 18 -0.11 -6.40 2.27
CA VAL A 18 0.08 -6.85 0.89
C VAL A 18 1.56 -7.15 0.65
N GLY A 19 2.44 -6.21 0.96
CA GLY A 19 3.89 -6.39 0.81
C GLY A 19 4.41 -7.61 1.57
N LEU A 20 4.03 -7.76 2.84
CA LEU A 20 4.42 -8.91 3.66
C LEU A 20 3.86 -10.24 3.13
N ALA A 21 2.60 -10.25 2.68
CA ALA A 21 1.98 -11.45 2.11
C ALA A 21 2.67 -11.91 0.82
N PHE A 22 3.15 -10.98 -0.01
CA PHE A 22 3.89 -11.31 -1.24
C PHE A 22 5.37 -11.61 -0.99
N LEU A 23 6.01 -10.96 -0.03
CA LEU A 23 7.41 -11.27 0.34
C LEU A 23 7.52 -12.64 1.03
N PHE A 24 6.51 -13.01 1.82
CA PHE A 24 6.51 -14.22 2.64
C PHE A 24 5.17 -14.97 2.52
N PRO A 25 4.82 -15.51 1.34
CA PRO A 25 3.53 -16.16 1.12
C PRO A 25 3.41 -17.51 1.84
N PHE A 26 4.51 -18.24 1.96
CA PHE A 26 4.53 -19.61 2.49
C PHE A 26 5.59 -19.73 3.57
N SER A 27 5.29 -20.48 4.63
CA SER A 27 6.24 -20.80 5.70
C SER A 27 7.01 -22.09 5.42
N GLU A 28 6.37 -23.07 4.78
CA GLU A 28 6.97 -24.34 4.38
C GLU A 28 6.48 -24.75 3.00
N ILE A 29 7.40 -25.23 2.16
CA ILE A 29 7.10 -25.81 0.84
C ILE A 29 7.73 -27.20 0.82
N ASN A 30 6.91 -28.23 0.96
CA ASN A 30 7.35 -29.61 0.96
C ASN A 30 6.97 -30.27 -0.37
N SER A 31 7.99 -30.75 -1.10
CA SER A 31 7.80 -31.56 -2.30
C SER A 31 7.39 -32.98 -1.88
N ILE A 32 6.16 -33.39 -2.20
CA ILE A 32 5.70 -34.76 -1.98
C ILE A 32 6.09 -35.55 -3.23
N GLN A 33 7.09 -36.41 -3.08
CA GLN A 33 7.82 -37.15 -4.12
C GLN A 33 6.97 -37.90 -5.17
N SER A 34 5.65 -38.03 -5.00
CA SER A 34 4.78 -38.74 -5.94
C SER A 34 3.39 -38.12 -6.21
N VAL A 35 2.96 -37.04 -5.53
CA VAL A 35 1.56 -36.53 -5.65
C VAL A 35 1.42 -35.00 -5.74
N GLY A 36 2.47 -34.21 -5.45
CA GLY A 36 2.43 -32.75 -5.63
C GLY A 36 3.19 -31.96 -4.57
N PHE A 37 2.74 -30.72 -4.32
CA PHE A 37 3.33 -29.82 -3.32
C PHE A 37 2.39 -29.69 -2.11
N SER A 38 2.94 -29.88 -0.91
CA SER A 38 2.28 -29.44 0.33
C SER A 38 2.83 -28.07 0.69
N VAL A 39 1.93 -27.10 0.83
CA VAL A 39 2.30 -25.72 1.09
C VAL A 39 1.60 -25.25 2.36
N THR A 40 2.38 -24.77 3.32
CA THR A 40 1.87 -24.16 4.53
C THR A 40 1.86 -22.65 4.32
N LEU A 41 0.68 -22.04 4.39
CA LEU A 41 0.53 -20.59 4.30
C LEU A 41 1.22 -19.91 5.48
N SER A 42 2.00 -18.88 5.17
CA SER A 42 2.53 -17.99 6.21
C SER A 42 1.38 -17.23 6.89
N ILE A 43 1.68 -16.62 8.04
CA ILE A 43 0.70 -15.81 8.78
C ILE A 43 0.29 -14.55 8.01
N TYR A 44 1.14 -13.99 7.15
CA TYR A 44 0.88 -12.70 6.50
C TYR A 44 -0.28 -12.72 5.50
N PRO A 45 -0.40 -13.70 4.58
CA PRO A 45 -1.62 -13.83 3.75
C PRO A 45 -2.91 -13.99 4.59
N ILE A 46 -2.84 -14.70 5.72
CA ILE A 46 -3.98 -14.86 6.63
C ILE A 46 -4.35 -13.51 7.26
N MET A 47 -3.36 -12.77 7.78
CA MET A 47 -3.57 -11.43 8.33
C MET A 47 -4.15 -10.47 7.29
N LEU A 48 -3.69 -10.52 6.04
CA LEU A 48 -4.26 -9.75 4.94
C LEU A 48 -5.74 -10.12 4.71
N GLY A 49 -6.07 -11.41 4.65
CA GLY A 49 -7.46 -11.88 4.51
C GLY A 49 -8.37 -11.39 5.63
N VAL A 50 -7.90 -11.49 6.89
CA VAL A 50 -8.61 -10.97 8.06
C VAL A 50 -8.79 -9.46 7.96
N TYR A 51 -7.75 -8.73 7.56
CA TYR A 51 -7.81 -7.27 7.40
C TYR A 51 -8.83 -6.84 6.33
N LEU A 52 -8.88 -7.52 5.19
CA LEU A 52 -9.83 -7.23 4.11
C LEU A 52 -11.30 -7.39 4.53
N ILE A 53 -11.57 -8.21 5.55
CA ILE A 53 -12.90 -8.38 6.13
C ILE A 53 -13.14 -7.33 7.24
N LEU A 54 -12.18 -7.18 8.16
CA LEU A 54 -12.34 -6.30 9.32
C LEU A 54 -12.36 -4.82 8.94
N TYR A 55 -11.51 -4.38 8.01
CA TYR A 55 -11.39 -2.97 7.68
C TYR A 55 -12.70 -2.37 7.11
N PRO A 56 -13.40 -2.99 6.14
CA PRO A 56 -14.71 -2.51 5.69
C PRO A 56 -15.75 -2.46 6.81
N ILE A 57 -15.77 -3.45 7.71
CA ILE A 57 -16.69 -3.49 8.86
C ILE A 57 -16.40 -2.32 9.80
N LEU A 58 -15.14 -2.12 10.17
CA LEU A 58 -14.70 -1.01 11.02
C LEU A 58 -14.99 0.34 10.36
N TYR A 59 -14.69 0.48 9.07
CA TYR A 59 -14.98 1.68 8.28
C TYR A 59 -16.48 1.99 8.28
N TYR A 60 -17.33 0.98 8.10
CA TYR A 60 -18.78 1.13 8.16
C TYR A 60 -19.27 1.54 9.56
N MET A 61 -18.76 0.90 10.62
CA MET A 61 -19.12 1.24 12.00
C MET A 61 -18.71 2.68 12.36
N VAL A 62 -17.49 3.06 11.99
CA VAL A 62 -16.94 4.40 12.24
C VAL A 62 -17.69 5.46 11.43
N SER A 63 -17.96 5.21 10.15
CA SER A 63 -18.70 6.15 9.31
C SER A 63 -20.11 6.42 9.83
N LYS A 64 -20.82 5.39 10.34
CA LYS A 64 -22.10 5.55 11.03
C LYS A 64 -21.98 6.38 12.31
N ARG A 65 -21.02 6.06 13.19
CA ARG A 65 -20.84 6.78 14.46
C ARG A 65 -20.47 8.25 14.25
N LEU A 66 -19.66 8.54 13.24
CA LEU A 66 -19.22 9.90 12.91
C LEU A 66 -20.17 10.64 11.95
N LYS A 67 -21.32 10.04 11.61
CA LYS A 67 -22.34 10.61 10.70
C LYS A 67 -21.74 11.14 9.38
N TRP A 68 -20.83 10.39 8.77
CA TRP A 68 -20.32 10.75 7.45
C TRP A 68 -21.46 10.78 6.43
N SER A 69 -21.44 11.76 5.52
CA SER A 69 -22.51 11.91 4.55
C SER A 69 -22.63 10.67 3.65
N LYS A 70 -23.85 10.34 3.21
CA LYS A 70 -24.09 9.22 2.28
C LYS A 70 -23.61 9.53 0.85
N THR A 71 -23.45 10.79 0.48
CA THR A 71 -22.83 11.20 -0.79
C THR A 71 -21.31 11.07 -0.78
N ASP A 72 -20.73 10.75 0.37
CA ASP A 72 -19.32 10.87 0.71
C ASP A 72 -18.53 9.54 0.52
N ILE A 73 -19.16 8.59 -0.18
CA ILE A 73 -18.66 7.23 -0.42
C ILE A 73 -17.48 7.26 -1.39
N HIS A 74 -17.47 8.22 -2.32
CA HIS A 74 -16.34 8.42 -3.23
C HIS A 74 -15.24 9.26 -2.57
N GLU A 75 -13.98 8.91 -2.87
CA GLU A 75 -12.81 9.68 -2.45
C GLU A 75 -12.77 11.09 -3.08
N LEU A 76 -13.52 11.28 -4.17
CA LEU A 76 -13.73 12.54 -4.88
C LEU A 76 -15.09 13.17 -4.57
N ALA A 77 -15.83 12.65 -3.59
CA ALA A 77 -17.01 13.35 -3.12
C ALA A 77 -16.55 14.55 -2.29
N PHE A 78 -16.79 15.76 -2.82
CA PHE A 78 -16.41 16.99 -2.16
C PHE A 78 -17.60 17.50 -1.35
N SER A 79 -17.38 17.82 -0.08
CA SER A 79 -18.38 18.55 0.70
C SER A 79 -18.41 20.04 0.34
N ASP A 80 -17.31 20.57 -0.19
CA ASP A 80 -17.10 22.00 -0.46
C ASP A 80 -15.98 22.23 -1.52
N GLU A 81 -15.96 23.39 -2.17
CA GLU A 81 -14.93 23.79 -3.14
C GLU A 81 -13.52 23.80 -2.52
N ARG A 82 -13.43 24.16 -1.24
CA ARG A 82 -12.16 24.11 -0.49
C ARG A 82 -11.60 22.70 -0.41
N GLU A 83 -12.46 21.71 -0.18
CA GLU A 83 -12.04 20.30 -0.10
C GLU A 83 -11.53 19.82 -1.46
N LYS A 84 -12.17 20.23 -2.55
CA LYS A 84 -11.71 19.92 -3.93
C LYS A 84 -10.28 20.40 -4.20
N ILE A 85 -9.94 21.61 -3.77
CA ILE A 85 -8.58 22.16 -3.94
C ILE A 85 -7.56 21.36 -3.11
N ILE A 86 -7.90 21.06 -1.85
CA ILE A 86 -7.04 20.25 -0.96
C ILE A 86 -6.77 18.87 -1.57
N VAL A 87 -7.81 18.21 -2.11
CA VAL A 87 -7.70 16.91 -2.77
C VAL A 87 -6.76 16.99 -3.96
N ALA A 88 -6.96 17.99 -4.84
CA ALA A 88 -6.16 18.14 -6.05
C ALA A 88 -4.66 18.31 -5.72
N GLU A 89 -4.34 19.16 -4.75
CA GLU A 89 -2.96 19.39 -4.30
C GLU A 89 -2.35 18.15 -3.62
N ALA A 90 -3.12 17.47 -2.76
CA ALA A 90 -2.65 16.24 -2.11
C ALA A 90 -2.41 15.11 -3.12
N THR A 91 -3.32 14.92 -4.08
CA THR A 91 -3.19 13.93 -5.15
C THR A 91 -2.01 14.24 -6.06
N LYS A 92 -1.79 15.51 -6.40
CA LYS A 92 -0.63 15.93 -7.21
C LYS A 92 0.68 15.53 -6.55
N ILE A 93 0.85 15.81 -5.26
CA ILE A 93 2.06 15.42 -4.52
C ILE A 93 2.21 13.90 -4.45
N SER A 94 1.13 13.18 -4.13
CA SER A 94 1.13 11.71 -4.10
C SER A 94 1.53 11.10 -5.43
N TYR A 95 1.06 11.67 -6.55
CA TYR A 95 1.39 11.25 -7.90
C TYR A 95 2.85 11.51 -8.28
N ILE A 96 3.39 12.67 -7.89
CA ILE A 96 4.81 12.99 -8.09
C ILE A 96 5.69 11.99 -7.33
N VAL A 97 5.36 11.70 -6.06
CA VAL A 97 6.07 10.70 -5.24
C VAL A 97 5.99 9.32 -5.89
N LEU A 98 4.81 8.90 -6.33
CA LEU A 98 4.61 7.59 -6.95
C LEU A 98 5.39 7.47 -8.27
N THR A 99 5.28 8.45 -9.17
CA THR A 99 5.95 8.43 -10.47
C THR A 99 7.47 8.51 -10.32
N GLY A 100 7.97 9.44 -9.50
CA GLY A 100 9.40 9.58 -9.24
C GLY A 100 9.98 8.34 -8.57
N GLY A 101 9.26 7.76 -7.60
CA GLY A 101 9.68 6.54 -6.93
C GLY A 101 9.62 5.30 -7.83
N LEU A 102 8.68 5.22 -8.79
CA LEU A 102 8.66 4.15 -9.79
C LEU A 102 9.90 4.22 -10.69
N ILE A 103 10.25 5.40 -11.19
CA ILE A 103 11.47 5.60 -12.00
C ILE A 103 12.71 5.20 -11.19
N LEU A 104 12.80 5.64 -9.93
CA LEU A 104 13.90 5.25 -9.05
C LEU A 104 13.94 3.74 -8.79
N SER A 105 12.79 3.11 -8.59
CA SER A 105 12.70 1.65 -8.37
C SER A 105 13.17 0.88 -9.59
N ILE A 106 12.81 1.32 -10.80
CA ILE A 106 13.29 0.72 -12.06
C ILE A 106 14.81 0.88 -12.16
N ALA A 107 15.35 2.05 -11.85
CA ALA A 107 16.80 2.27 -11.85
C ALA A 107 17.54 1.38 -10.85
N ILE A 108 17.00 1.21 -9.63
CA ILE A 108 17.55 0.32 -8.60
C ILE A 108 17.52 -1.13 -9.08
N ILE A 109 16.39 -1.62 -9.59
CA ILE A 109 16.26 -3.00 -10.07
C ILE A 109 17.19 -3.26 -11.27
N GLY A 110 17.25 -2.31 -12.21
CA GLY A 110 18.17 -2.37 -13.34
C GLY A 110 19.64 -2.42 -12.88
N GLY A 111 19.99 -1.58 -11.90
CA GLY A 111 21.31 -1.59 -11.26
C GLY A 111 21.63 -2.92 -10.61
N ILE A 112 20.73 -3.45 -9.77
CA ILE A 112 20.89 -4.77 -9.12
C ILE A 112 21.15 -5.86 -10.18
N LYS A 113 20.36 -5.88 -11.25
CA LYS A 113 20.52 -6.88 -12.31
C LYS A 113 21.85 -6.73 -13.04
N LEU A 114 22.28 -5.50 -13.29
CA LEU A 114 23.55 -5.20 -13.95
C LEU A 114 24.74 -5.60 -13.07
N PHE A 115 24.73 -5.24 -11.78
CA PHE A 115 25.79 -5.61 -10.83
C PHE A 115 25.86 -7.12 -10.57
N SER A 116 24.72 -7.81 -10.52
CA SER A 116 24.68 -9.28 -10.37
C SER A 116 25.45 -10.01 -11.48
N LEU A 117 25.52 -9.44 -12.70
CA LEU A 117 26.35 -9.98 -13.78
C LEU A 117 27.86 -9.93 -13.47
N PHE A 118 28.30 -8.97 -12.65
CA PHE A 118 29.71 -8.76 -12.32
C PHE A 118 30.12 -9.40 -10.99
N THR A 119 29.23 -9.41 -9.99
CA THR A 119 29.55 -9.89 -8.63
C THR A 119 29.21 -11.36 -8.39
N HIS A 120 28.42 -11.99 -9.27
CA HIS A 120 27.92 -13.37 -9.13
C HIS A 120 27.06 -13.59 -7.89
N GLU A 121 26.66 -12.51 -7.20
CA GLU A 121 25.65 -12.58 -6.14
C GLU A 121 24.26 -12.57 -6.75
N GLU A 122 23.45 -13.57 -6.38
CA GLU A 122 22.06 -13.68 -6.80
C GLU A 122 21.15 -12.92 -5.83
N VAL A 123 20.81 -11.68 -6.19
CA VAL A 123 19.76 -10.93 -5.51
C VAL A 123 18.41 -11.26 -6.15
N SER A 124 17.44 -11.67 -5.34
CA SER A 124 16.07 -11.92 -5.81
C SER A 124 15.41 -10.63 -6.29
N VAL A 125 15.32 -10.48 -7.62
CA VAL A 125 14.63 -9.35 -8.27
C VAL A 125 13.17 -9.28 -7.84
N TYR A 126 12.53 -10.43 -7.63
CA TYR A 126 11.17 -10.52 -7.11
C TYR A 126 11.08 -9.85 -5.74
N PHE A 127 11.94 -10.26 -4.80
CA PHE A 127 11.95 -9.74 -3.45
C PHE A 127 12.18 -8.22 -3.43
N ALA A 128 13.18 -7.75 -4.17
CA ALA A 128 13.48 -6.31 -4.28
C ALA A 128 12.31 -5.53 -4.88
N SER A 129 11.65 -6.06 -5.92
CA SER A 129 10.52 -5.41 -6.58
C SER A 129 9.32 -5.25 -5.65
N ILE A 130 8.94 -6.32 -4.94
CA ILE A 130 7.83 -6.28 -3.99
C ILE A 130 8.14 -5.35 -2.81
N LEU A 131 9.38 -5.35 -2.32
CA LEU A 131 9.80 -4.45 -1.25
C LEU A 131 9.70 -2.97 -1.68
N LEU A 132 10.26 -2.64 -2.84
CA LEU A 132 10.29 -1.27 -3.37
C LEU A 132 8.87 -0.74 -3.66
N ILE A 133 8.00 -1.54 -4.30
CA ILE A 133 6.63 -1.10 -4.57
C ILE A 133 5.83 -0.92 -3.27
N THR A 134 6.06 -1.77 -2.26
CA THR A 134 5.41 -1.65 -0.95
C THR A 134 5.81 -0.34 -0.27
N ILE A 135 7.12 -0.06 -0.20
CA ILE A 135 7.63 1.19 0.37
C ILE A 135 7.06 2.39 -0.38
N LEU A 136 7.02 2.32 -1.71
CA LEU A 136 6.53 3.41 -2.55
C LEU A 136 5.05 3.71 -2.31
N LEU A 137 4.20 2.68 -2.23
CA LEU A 137 2.77 2.83 -1.94
C LEU A 137 2.54 3.44 -0.54
N VAL A 138 3.31 3.01 0.45
CA VAL A 138 3.27 3.58 1.80
C VAL A 138 3.70 5.05 1.78
N LEU A 139 4.82 5.38 1.15
CA LEU A 139 5.31 6.76 1.04
C LEU A 139 4.31 7.65 0.31
N SER A 140 3.77 7.21 -0.82
CA SER A 140 2.77 7.97 -1.57
C SER A 140 1.52 8.27 -0.73
N THR A 141 1.06 7.31 0.07
CA THR A 141 -0.08 7.47 0.96
C THR A 141 0.21 8.43 2.13
N ILE A 142 1.40 8.32 2.73
CA ILE A 142 1.84 9.23 3.79
C ILE A 142 1.95 10.65 3.24
N SER A 143 2.55 10.83 2.06
CA SER A 143 2.67 12.14 1.41
C SER A 143 1.31 12.75 1.10
N TYR A 144 0.35 11.95 0.61
CA TYR A 144 -1.03 12.38 0.43
C TYR A 144 -1.64 12.90 1.75
N CYS A 145 -1.58 12.08 2.79
CA CYS A 145 -2.18 12.41 4.09
C CYS A 145 -1.51 13.64 4.73
N ALA A 146 -0.19 13.73 4.64
CA ALA A 146 0.57 14.87 5.17
C ALA A 146 0.18 16.16 4.44
N LYS A 147 0.16 16.14 3.10
CA LYS A 147 -0.23 17.30 2.29
C LYS A 147 -1.67 17.72 2.56
N TRP A 148 -2.59 16.75 2.65
CA TRP A 148 -3.97 17.01 3.03
C TRP A 148 -4.07 17.74 4.38
N CYS A 149 -3.39 17.22 5.41
CA CYS A 149 -3.41 17.80 6.74
C CYS A 149 -2.81 19.23 6.76
N LEU A 150 -1.78 19.49 5.95
CA LEU A 150 -1.18 20.82 5.81
C LEU A 150 -2.15 21.80 5.14
N GLU A 151 -2.74 21.43 4.00
CA GLU A 151 -3.67 22.33 3.29
C GLU A 151 -4.98 22.54 4.04
N TYR A 152 -5.44 21.56 4.84
CA TYR A 152 -6.62 21.75 5.69
C TYR A 152 -6.38 22.75 6.85
N ARG A 153 -5.12 22.89 7.29
CA ARG A 153 -4.75 23.83 8.37
C ARG A 153 -4.57 25.26 7.89
N LYS A 154 -4.33 25.48 6.60
CA LYS A 154 -4.30 26.81 5.97
C LYS A 154 -5.71 27.34 5.80
#